data_AF-Q8BQT2-F1
#
_entry.id   AF-Q8BQT2-F1
#
_cell.length_a   1.000
_cell.length_b   1.000
_cell.length_c   1.000
_cell.angle_alpha   90.00
_cell.angle_beta   90.00
_cell.angle_gamma   90.00
#
_symmetry.space_group_name_H-M   'P 1'
#
loop_
_entity.id
_entity.type
_entity.pdbx_description
1 polymer ?
#
loop_
_entity_poly.entity_id
_entity_poly.type
_entity_poly.pdbx_seq_one_letter_code
_entity_poly.pdbx_strand_id
1 'polypeptide(L)'
;MARAAGERGRAARCGRWRRGALLAFAAWTAGWVLAAALLLRAHPSVLSERCTDEKSRRILAALCQDYRRGWLTGALCEDLCVGGELLYQRCLYYERGKKVLQAQWRGRTVVLKSKREAFSSFPPLTLLEEEAGAGAPGIPEAELLLMVAGEVKNTLGLELPNNSIAPLWPARQGPGWRQQLASAWSLLQQEEYVYFSLLPDLSRHILPVLGSCGHFYAVEYLAAGSPHHKALFPLDDAGQAQAISHIALSFLDMVSHFDSDFSHRLHLCDVKPENFAIKRDFTVVAIDVDMAFFEPKMREILEQNCTGDEDCNFFDCFSKCDLRVHKCGAQRVNSNLQVICDKIFRHWFSSTHRSPAVSLQLRLQLQQAVQECAQHGGSSGNSWTASSSVFWKLRWLLQATLKELQEAEK
;
A
#
# COMPACT_ATOMS: atom_id res chain seq x y z
N MET A 1 82.80 -1.77 -15.25
CA MET A 1 81.78 -0.70 -15.33
C MET A 1 80.54 -1.03 -16.18
N ALA A 2 80.24 -2.30 -16.53
CA ALA A 2 79.17 -2.60 -17.52
C ALA A 2 77.81 -3.07 -16.95
N ARG A 3 77.60 -3.16 -15.63
CA ARG A 3 76.36 -3.75 -15.06
C ARG A 3 75.28 -2.76 -14.59
N ALA A 4 75.54 -1.46 -14.51
CA ALA A 4 74.56 -0.51 -13.95
C ALA A 4 73.56 0.08 -14.99
N ALA A 5 73.78 -0.10 -16.29
CA ALA A 5 72.92 0.49 -17.32
C ALA A 5 71.60 -0.27 -17.57
N GLY A 6 71.52 -1.56 -17.19
CA GLY A 6 70.35 -2.41 -17.48
C GLY A 6 69.13 -2.15 -16.60
N GLU A 7 69.31 -1.72 -15.35
CA GLU A 7 68.20 -1.59 -14.39
C GLU A 7 67.31 -0.36 -14.66
N ARG A 8 67.88 0.76 -15.13
CA ARG A 8 67.10 1.95 -15.51
C ARG A 8 66.13 1.67 -16.66
N GLY A 9 66.47 0.78 -17.59
CA GLY A 9 65.62 0.42 -18.72
C GLY A 9 64.36 -0.37 -18.32
N ARG A 10 64.43 -1.20 -17.27
CA ARG A 10 63.26 -1.96 -16.76
C ARG A 10 62.30 -1.07 -15.98
N ALA A 11 62.80 -0.16 -15.16
CA ALA A 11 61.96 0.78 -14.40
C ALA A 11 61.13 1.68 -15.34
N ALA A 12 61.74 2.18 -16.41
CA ALA A 12 61.03 2.99 -17.41
C ALA A 12 59.92 2.22 -18.15
N ARG A 13 60.10 0.90 -18.35
CA ARG A 13 59.08 0.03 -18.97
C ARG A 13 57.90 -0.23 -18.03
N CYS A 14 58.15 -0.49 -16.74
CA CYS A 14 57.08 -0.62 -15.73
C CYS A 14 56.24 0.66 -15.59
N GLY A 15 56.87 1.84 -15.65
CA GLY A 15 56.17 3.12 -15.58
C GLY A 15 55.17 3.36 -16.73
N ARG A 16 55.52 2.93 -17.95
CA ARG A 16 54.60 3.04 -19.11
C ARG A 16 53.40 2.10 -18.96
N TRP A 17 53.59 0.91 -18.42
CA TRP A 17 52.50 -0.05 -18.29
C TRP A 17 51.47 0.40 -17.23
N ARG A 18 51.93 0.96 -16.10
CA ARG A 18 51.05 1.60 -15.10
C ARG A 18 50.24 2.77 -15.68
N ARG A 19 50.87 3.63 -16.49
CA ARG A 19 50.16 4.73 -17.16
C ARG A 19 49.11 4.22 -18.16
N GLY A 20 49.43 3.18 -18.92
CA GLY A 20 48.48 2.55 -19.84
C GLY A 20 47.27 1.95 -19.13
N ALA A 21 47.48 1.24 -18.01
CA ALA A 21 46.41 0.67 -17.21
C ALA A 21 45.50 1.75 -16.58
N LEU A 22 46.08 2.84 -16.07
CA LEU A 22 45.32 3.98 -15.53
C LEU A 22 44.47 4.67 -16.60
N LEU A 23 45.00 4.84 -17.82
CA LEU A 23 44.26 5.42 -18.94
C LEU A 23 43.12 4.50 -19.39
N ALA A 24 43.35 3.19 -19.45
CA ALA A 24 42.30 2.22 -19.77
C ALA A 24 41.17 2.22 -18.73
N PHE A 25 41.51 2.28 -17.44
CA PHE A 25 40.52 2.38 -16.37
C PHE A 25 39.73 3.70 -16.45
N ALA A 26 40.42 4.83 -16.65
CA ALA A 26 39.76 6.13 -16.81
C ALA A 26 38.81 6.15 -18.02
N ALA A 27 39.23 5.62 -19.17
CA ALA A 27 38.38 5.51 -20.36
C ALA A 27 37.16 4.60 -20.13
N TRP A 28 37.34 3.48 -19.42
CA TRP A 28 36.25 2.58 -19.06
C TRP A 28 35.24 3.26 -18.12
N THR A 29 35.71 3.94 -17.07
CA THR A 29 34.83 4.71 -16.17
C THR A 29 34.10 5.85 -16.90
N ALA A 30 34.79 6.56 -17.79
CA ALA A 30 34.19 7.62 -18.59
C ALA A 30 33.12 7.06 -19.54
N GLY A 31 33.36 5.88 -20.12
CA GLY A 31 32.40 5.15 -20.94
C GLY A 31 31.13 4.79 -20.17
N TRP A 32 31.26 4.25 -18.95
CA TRP A 32 30.11 3.94 -18.09
C TRP A 32 29.36 5.19 -17.62
N VAL A 33 30.07 6.26 -17.28
CA VAL A 33 29.45 7.54 -16.92
C VAL A 33 28.69 8.13 -18.11
N LEU A 34 29.26 8.09 -19.31
CA LEU A 34 28.59 8.50 -20.55
C LEU A 34 27.38 7.61 -20.86
N ALA A 35 27.49 6.29 -20.73
CA ALA A 35 26.37 5.37 -20.94
C ALA A 35 25.25 5.61 -19.93
N ALA A 36 25.57 5.79 -18.64
CA ALA A 36 24.60 6.13 -17.61
C ALA A 36 23.94 7.50 -17.88
N ALA A 37 24.72 8.51 -18.29
CA ALA A 37 24.19 9.83 -18.63
C ALA A 37 23.29 9.78 -19.89
N LEU A 38 23.66 8.99 -20.90
CA LEU A 38 22.85 8.76 -22.09
C LEU A 38 21.57 7.99 -21.76
N LEU A 39 21.63 6.97 -20.90
CA LEU A 39 20.46 6.23 -20.41
C LEU A 39 19.52 7.12 -19.61
N LEU A 40 20.05 7.95 -18.71
CA LEU A 40 19.27 8.93 -17.95
C LEU A 40 18.64 10.00 -18.85
N ARG A 41 19.29 10.37 -19.96
CA ARG A 41 18.72 11.28 -20.97
C ARG A 41 17.72 10.62 -21.90
N ALA A 42 17.94 9.36 -22.27
CA ALA A 42 17.05 8.57 -23.13
C ALA A 42 15.79 8.13 -22.39
N HIS A 43 15.93 7.92 -21.07
CA HIS A 43 14.84 7.60 -20.16
C HIS A 43 14.82 8.63 -19.02
N PRO A 44 14.39 9.88 -19.29
CA PRO A 44 14.17 10.87 -18.23
C PRO A 44 13.25 10.30 -17.13
N SER A 45 12.33 9.40 -17.53
CA SER A 45 11.41 8.66 -16.68
C SER A 45 12.06 7.73 -15.64
N VAL A 46 13.36 7.40 -15.76
CA VAL A 46 14.10 6.63 -14.74
C VAL A 46 14.38 7.49 -13.52
N LEU A 47 14.53 8.81 -13.69
CA LEU A 47 14.45 9.72 -12.55
C LEU A 47 12.99 9.72 -12.12
N SER A 48 12.75 9.14 -10.95
CA SER A 48 11.45 9.10 -10.28
C SER A 48 10.70 10.41 -10.51
N GLU A 49 9.71 10.40 -11.42
CA GLU A 49 8.82 11.54 -11.66
C GLU A 49 7.90 11.64 -10.44
N ARG A 50 8.44 12.19 -9.35
CA ARG A 50 7.65 12.63 -8.22
C ARG A 50 6.71 13.72 -8.73
N CYS A 51 5.54 13.75 -8.13
CA CYS A 51 4.58 14.82 -8.32
C CYS A 51 5.21 16.21 -8.10
N THR A 52 4.61 17.22 -8.73
CA THR A 52 4.91 18.63 -8.43
C THR A 52 3.73 19.30 -7.74
N ASP A 53 4.03 20.27 -6.87
CA ASP A 53 3.00 21.08 -6.23
C ASP A 53 2.19 21.88 -7.24
N GLU A 54 2.85 22.37 -8.29
CA GLU A 54 2.18 23.09 -9.36
C GLU A 54 1.16 22.22 -10.08
N LYS A 55 1.52 21.00 -10.48
CA LYS A 55 0.58 20.05 -11.10
C LYS A 55 -0.54 19.70 -10.14
N SER A 56 -0.23 19.40 -8.88
CA SER A 56 -1.23 19.04 -7.87
C SER A 56 -2.26 20.15 -7.63
N ARG A 57 -1.82 21.41 -7.60
CA ARG A 57 -2.72 22.58 -7.52
C ARG A 57 -3.60 22.71 -8.76
N ARG A 58 -3.09 22.41 -9.96
CA ARG A 58 -3.90 22.40 -11.20
C ARG A 58 -4.96 21.29 -11.17
N ILE A 59 -4.62 20.11 -10.64
CA ILE A 59 -5.59 19.01 -10.46
C ILE A 59 -6.75 19.45 -9.57
N LEU A 60 -6.46 20.05 -8.42
CA LEU A 60 -7.49 20.56 -7.51
C LEU A 60 -8.27 21.75 -8.11
N ALA A 61 -7.61 22.62 -8.88
CA ALA A 61 -8.28 23.71 -9.56
C ALA A 61 -9.28 23.20 -10.62
N ALA A 62 -8.92 22.16 -11.37
CA ALA A 62 -9.81 21.50 -12.32
C ALA A 62 -11.00 20.83 -11.61
N LEU A 63 -10.75 20.07 -10.53
CA LEU A 63 -11.80 19.51 -9.68
C LEU A 63 -12.78 20.59 -9.20
N CYS A 64 -12.28 21.73 -8.73
CA CYS A 64 -13.12 22.84 -8.29
C CYS A 64 -13.82 23.58 -9.43
N GLN A 65 -13.30 23.55 -10.65
CA GLN A 65 -14.01 24.05 -11.81
C GLN A 65 -15.20 23.15 -12.15
N ASP A 66 -15.00 21.84 -12.11
CA ASP A 66 -16.05 20.83 -12.34
C ASP A 66 -17.15 20.93 -11.25
N TYR A 67 -16.75 21.17 -9.99
CA TYR A 67 -17.68 21.44 -8.90
C TYR A 67 -18.56 22.67 -9.18
N ARG A 68 -17.95 23.81 -9.51
CA ARG A 68 -18.68 25.07 -9.78
C ARG A 68 -19.57 25.00 -11.02
N ARG A 69 -19.23 24.13 -11.98
CA ARG A 69 -20.06 23.81 -13.15
C ARG A 69 -21.21 22.86 -12.82
N GLY A 70 -21.27 22.33 -11.60
CA GLY A 70 -22.29 21.40 -11.17
C GLY A 70 -22.16 20.03 -11.83
N TRP A 71 -20.93 19.57 -12.12
CA TRP A 71 -20.67 18.24 -12.66
C TRP A 71 -20.46 17.18 -11.57
N LEU A 72 -19.99 17.62 -10.41
CA LEU A 72 -19.72 16.77 -9.25
C LEU A 72 -20.13 17.48 -7.97
N THR A 73 -20.14 16.75 -6.85
CA THR A 73 -20.45 17.27 -5.52
C THR A 73 -19.79 16.41 -4.45
N GLY A 74 -20.00 16.75 -3.19
CA GLY A 74 -19.47 16.03 -2.03
C GLY A 74 -19.32 16.94 -0.83
N ALA A 75 -19.35 16.34 0.37
CA ALA A 75 -19.34 17.08 1.64
C ALA A 75 -18.11 17.98 1.84
N LEU A 76 -17.01 17.73 1.12
CA LEU A 76 -15.78 18.52 1.20
C LEU A 76 -15.63 19.57 0.10
N CYS A 77 -16.54 19.61 -0.89
CA CYS A 77 -16.37 20.51 -2.03
C CYS A 77 -16.47 21.99 -1.63
N GLU A 78 -17.37 22.36 -0.72
CA GLU A 78 -17.47 23.74 -0.22
C GLU A 78 -16.17 24.15 0.49
N ASP A 79 -15.70 23.33 1.43
CA ASP A 79 -14.47 23.59 2.19
C ASP A 79 -13.23 23.66 1.27
N LEU A 80 -13.17 22.85 0.21
CA LEU A 80 -12.07 22.80 -0.75
C LEU A 80 -12.10 23.94 -1.77
N CYS A 81 -13.28 24.25 -2.31
CA CYS A 81 -13.41 25.03 -3.53
C CYS A 81 -13.99 26.42 -3.32
N VAL A 82 -14.65 26.68 -2.18
CA VAL A 82 -15.34 27.94 -1.92
C VAL A 82 -14.82 28.59 -0.64
N GLY A 83 -14.95 27.89 0.50
CA GLY A 83 -14.61 28.42 1.82
C GLY A 83 -13.11 28.54 2.08
N GLY A 84 -12.29 27.70 1.45
CA GLY A 84 -10.84 27.67 1.71
C GLY A 84 -10.48 27.11 3.08
N GLU A 85 -11.31 26.20 3.62
CA GLU A 85 -11.07 25.52 4.90
C GLU A 85 -10.25 24.23 4.75
N LEU A 86 -10.25 23.64 3.55
CA LEU A 86 -9.45 22.47 3.16
C LEU A 86 -8.33 22.94 2.21
N LEU A 87 -7.13 23.14 2.76
CA LEU A 87 -6.01 23.80 2.09
C LEU A 87 -4.91 22.81 1.71
N TYR A 88 -4.61 22.72 0.42
CA TYR A 88 -3.49 21.93 -0.09
C TYR A 88 -2.15 22.34 0.53
N GLN A 89 -1.36 21.35 0.95
CA GLN A 89 -0.01 21.53 1.48
C GLN A 89 1.05 21.05 0.48
N ARG A 90 1.05 19.75 0.17
CA ARG A 90 2.08 19.12 -0.66
C ARG A 90 1.60 17.81 -1.28
N CYS A 91 2.29 17.35 -2.31
CA CYS A 91 1.98 16.10 -2.99
C CYS A 91 2.84 14.95 -2.45
N LEU A 92 2.29 13.73 -2.45
CA LEU A 92 2.91 12.53 -1.87
C LEU A 92 2.98 11.36 -2.86
N TYR A 93 2.75 11.59 -4.15
CA TYR A 93 2.59 10.53 -5.16
C TYR A 93 3.66 10.54 -6.26
N TYR A 94 3.76 9.43 -6.99
CA TYR A 94 4.51 9.31 -8.23
C TYR A 94 3.58 9.49 -9.43
N GLU A 95 4.02 10.13 -10.50
CA GLU A 95 3.15 10.59 -11.60
C GLU A 95 2.21 9.53 -12.20
N ARG A 96 2.64 8.26 -12.26
CA ARG A 96 1.83 7.15 -12.82
C ARG A 96 0.89 6.48 -11.81
N GLY A 97 1.02 6.79 -10.52
CA GLY A 97 0.19 6.22 -9.47
C GLY A 97 -1.07 7.03 -9.17
N LYS A 98 -1.82 6.53 -8.18
CA LYS A 98 -2.92 7.26 -7.55
C LYS A 98 -2.43 8.62 -7.03
N LYS A 99 -3.28 9.63 -7.13
CA LYS A 99 -3.00 10.98 -6.65
C LYS A 99 -3.21 11.00 -5.15
N VAL A 100 -2.19 11.44 -4.42
CA VAL A 100 -2.17 11.48 -2.95
C VAL A 100 -1.69 12.86 -2.53
N LEU A 101 -2.60 13.69 -2.04
CA LEU A 101 -2.37 15.10 -1.76
C LEU A 101 -2.56 15.35 -0.27
N GLN A 102 -1.54 15.86 0.40
CA GLN A 102 -1.65 16.27 1.79
C GLN A 102 -2.31 17.65 1.86
N ALA A 103 -3.25 17.81 2.79
CA ALA A 103 -3.98 19.06 3.01
C ALA A 103 -4.23 19.30 4.49
N GLN A 104 -4.52 20.55 4.85
CA GLN A 104 -4.98 20.94 6.17
C GLN A 104 -6.48 21.23 6.14
N TRP A 105 -7.23 20.62 7.04
CA TRP A 105 -8.69 20.77 7.13
C TRP A 105 -9.11 20.96 8.57
N ARG A 106 -9.68 22.14 8.89
CA ARG A 106 -10.22 22.45 10.23
C ARG A 106 -9.25 22.08 11.38
N GLY A 107 -7.98 22.44 11.21
CA GLY A 107 -6.91 22.18 12.19
C GLY A 107 -6.33 20.75 12.17
N ARG A 108 -6.83 19.85 11.31
CA ARG A 108 -6.33 18.47 11.15
C ARG A 108 -5.56 18.34 9.84
N THR A 109 -4.56 17.45 9.82
CA THR A 109 -3.90 17.08 8.56
C THR A 109 -4.62 15.88 7.96
N VAL A 110 -4.98 16.00 6.69
CA VAL A 110 -5.72 14.98 5.93
C VAL A 110 -4.99 14.68 4.63
N VAL A 111 -5.38 13.56 4.01
CA VAL A 111 -4.90 13.15 2.70
C VAL A 111 -6.10 13.04 1.76
N LEU A 112 -6.05 13.77 0.65
CA LEU A 112 -6.97 13.63 -0.47
C LEU A 112 -6.40 12.58 -1.42
N LYS A 113 -7.18 11.55 -1.71
CA LYS A 113 -6.79 10.44 -2.57
C LYS A 113 -7.72 10.30 -3.76
N SER A 114 -7.17 9.90 -4.89
CA SER A 114 -7.92 9.46 -6.07
C SER A 114 -7.07 8.58 -7.00
N LYS A 115 -7.66 7.52 -7.54
CA LYS A 115 -7.03 6.66 -8.56
C LYS A 115 -6.72 7.40 -9.87
N ARG A 116 -7.56 8.37 -10.27
CA ARG A 116 -7.37 9.16 -11.51
C ARG A 116 -7.22 10.65 -11.21
N GLU A 117 -6.60 11.35 -12.15
CA GLU A 117 -6.33 12.78 -12.03
C GLU A 117 -7.60 13.62 -12.16
N ALA A 118 -8.31 13.48 -13.28
CA ALA A 118 -9.51 14.25 -13.59
C ALA A 118 -10.79 13.44 -13.30
N PHE A 119 -11.86 14.14 -12.96
CA PHE A 119 -13.17 13.53 -12.73
C PHE A 119 -13.70 12.86 -14.00
N SER A 120 -13.59 13.55 -15.13
CA SER A 120 -13.94 13.05 -16.47
C SER A 120 -13.10 11.85 -16.93
N SER A 121 -12.01 11.53 -16.22
CA SER A 121 -11.25 10.32 -16.51
C SER A 121 -11.96 9.07 -15.99
N PHE A 122 -12.96 9.16 -15.11
CA PHE A 122 -13.73 7.99 -14.70
C PHE A 122 -14.83 7.68 -15.73
N PRO A 123 -15.03 6.39 -16.09
CA PRO A 123 -16.19 5.98 -16.88
C PRO A 123 -17.49 6.51 -16.25
N PRO A 124 -18.30 7.27 -17.01
CA PRO A 124 -19.58 7.74 -16.51
C PRO A 124 -20.54 6.56 -16.35
N LEU A 125 -21.58 6.75 -15.55
CA LEU A 125 -22.69 5.81 -15.50
C LEU A 125 -23.49 5.96 -16.79
N THR A 126 -23.36 5.03 -17.75
CA THR A 126 -23.86 5.14 -19.13
C THR A 126 -25.33 5.58 -19.22
N LEU A 127 -26.18 5.11 -18.31
CA LEU A 127 -27.59 5.50 -18.24
C LEU A 127 -27.84 7.00 -17.97
N LEU A 128 -26.89 7.70 -17.35
CA LEU A 128 -27.01 9.15 -17.10
C LEU A 128 -26.89 9.98 -18.38
N GLU A 129 -26.21 9.46 -19.41
CA GLU A 129 -25.92 10.20 -20.64
C GLU A 129 -27.05 10.05 -21.68
N GLU A 130 -27.61 8.84 -21.82
CA GLU A 130 -28.66 8.57 -22.82
C GLU A 130 -30.00 9.28 -22.49
N GLU A 131 -30.23 9.58 -21.22
CA GLU A 131 -31.46 10.20 -20.71
C GLU A 131 -31.31 11.72 -20.45
N ALA A 132 -30.40 12.41 -21.15
CA ALA A 132 -30.15 13.83 -20.96
C ALA A 132 -31.27 14.78 -21.46
N GLY A 133 -32.42 14.24 -21.88
CA GLY A 133 -33.62 15.03 -22.12
C GLY A 133 -34.16 15.62 -20.82
N ALA A 134 -34.46 16.91 -20.79
CA ALA A 134 -35.19 17.52 -19.68
C ALA A 134 -36.55 16.79 -19.51
N GLY A 135 -36.66 15.95 -18.48
CA GLY A 135 -37.84 15.12 -18.24
C GLY A 135 -37.71 13.64 -18.61
N ALA A 136 -36.53 13.17 -19.01
CA ALA A 136 -36.30 11.73 -19.10
C ALA A 136 -36.48 11.09 -17.69
N PRO A 137 -37.13 9.91 -17.60
CA PRO A 137 -37.21 9.19 -16.34
C PRO A 137 -35.78 9.00 -15.84
N GLY A 138 -35.52 9.24 -14.55
CA GLY A 138 -34.22 8.87 -13.99
C GLY A 138 -34.08 7.35 -13.94
N ILE A 139 -32.84 6.87 -13.75
CA ILE A 139 -32.55 5.46 -13.53
C ILE A 139 -33.47 4.90 -12.42
N PRO A 140 -34.26 3.85 -12.69
CA PRO A 140 -35.07 3.20 -11.67
C PRO A 140 -34.19 2.75 -10.49
N GLU A 141 -34.66 2.95 -9.26
CA GLU A 141 -33.90 2.65 -8.04
C GLU A 141 -33.37 1.20 -8.01
N ALA A 142 -34.17 0.24 -8.48
CA ALA A 142 -33.78 -1.17 -8.55
C ALA A 142 -32.64 -1.43 -9.54
N GLU A 143 -32.62 -0.74 -10.68
CA GLU A 143 -31.56 -0.85 -11.68
C GLU A 143 -30.27 -0.21 -11.15
N LEU A 144 -30.38 0.97 -10.53
CA LEU A 144 -29.25 1.62 -9.88
C LEU A 144 -28.66 0.75 -8.78
N LEU A 145 -29.50 0.15 -7.93
CA LEU A 145 -29.08 -0.80 -6.90
C LEU A 145 -28.32 -1.99 -7.49
N LEU A 146 -28.80 -2.55 -8.60
CA LEU A 146 -28.14 -3.67 -9.28
C LEU A 146 -26.77 -3.26 -9.82
N MET A 147 -26.65 -2.06 -10.39
CA MET A 147 -25.37 -1.53 -10.88
C MET A 147 -24.36 -1.31 -9.76
N VAL A 148 -24.80 -0.68 -8.66
CA VAL A 148 -23.96 -0.46 -7.47
C VAL A 148 -23.55 -1.80 -6.85
N ALA A 149 -24.48 -2.74 -6.69
CA ALA A 149 -24.18 -4.07 -6.17
C ALA A 149 -23.20 -4.82 -7.09
N GLY A 150 -23.35 -4.68 -8.40
CA GLY A 150 -22.42 -5.24 -9.40
C GLY A 150 -21.01 -4.66 -9.27
N GLU A 151 -20.88 -3.34 -9.13
CA GLU A 151 -19.57 -2.67 -8.98
C GLU A 151 -18.91 -3.02 -7.64
N VAL A 152 -19.69 -3.10 -6.56
CA VAL A 152 -19.20 -3.54 -5.24
C VAL A 152 -18.78 -5.01 -5.27
N LYS A 153 -19.56 -5.88 -5.92
CA LYS A 153 -19.19 -7.30 -6.12
C LYS A 153 -17.93 -7.42 -6.97
N ASN A 154 -17.80 -6.64 -8.03
CA ASN A 154 -16.58 -6.61 -8.84
C ASN A 154 -15.38 -6.15 -8.00
N THR A 155 -15.56 -5.16 -7.12
CA THR A 155 -14.47 -4.64 -6.30
C THR A 155 -14.05 -5.61 -5.19
N LEU A 156 -15.00 -6.10 -4.40
CA LEU A 156 -14.74 -6.90 -3.20
C LEU A 156 -14.74 -8.41 -3.45
N GLY A 157 -15.39 -8.88 -4.51
CA GLY A 157 -15.73 -10.30 -4.69
C GLY A 157 -16.87 -10.78 -3.80
N LEU A 158 -17.63 -9.87 -3.18
CA LEU A 158 -18.67 -10.20 -2.21
C LEU A 158 -20.05 -9.73 -2.67
N GLU A 159 -21.07 -10.55 -2.40
CA GLU A 159 -22.47 -10.14 -2.49
C GLU A 159 -22.89 -9.57 -1.13
N LEU A 160 -23.07 -8.25 -1.07
CA LEU A 160 -23.47 -7.54 0.15
C LEU A 160 -24.98 -7.28 0.15
N PRO A 161 -25.63 -7.31 1.33
CA PRO A 161 -27.03 -6.95 1.42
C PRO A 161 -27.23 -5.47 1.07
N ASN A 162 -28.38 -5.13 0.47
CA ASN A 162 -28.69 -3.77 0.00
C ASN A 162 -28.48 -2.69 1.07
N ASN A 163 -28.74 -2.99 2.33
CA ASN A 163 -28.56 -2.04 3.44
C ASN A 163 -27.09 -1.67 3.68
N SER A 164 -26.14 -2.56 3.37
CA SER A 164 -24.71 -2.29 3.52
C SER A 164 -24.17 -1.38 2.42
N ILE A 165 -24.76 -1.44 1.22
CA ILE A 165 -24.37 -0.58 0.09
C ILE A 165 -25.12 0.75 0.07
N ALA A 166 -26.28 0.83 0.73
CA ALA A 166 -27.10 2.04 0.79
C ALA A 166 -26.34 3.34 1.16
N PRO A 167 -25.37 3.34 2.10
CA PRO A 167 -24.61 4.55 2.43
C PRO A 167 -23.68 5.05 1.31
N LEU A 168 -23.36 4.21 0.32
CA LEU A 168 -22.40 4.54 -0.75
C LEU A 168 -23.02 5.32 -1.90
N TRP A 169 -24.33 5.45 -1.95
CA TRP A 169 -25.05 6.11 -3.05
C TRP A 169 -26.19 6.98 -2.49
N PRO A 170 -26.62 8.01 -3.24
CA PRO A 170 -27.64 8.92 -2.73
C PRO A 170 -29.00 8.22 -2.59
N ALA A 171 -29.69 8.39 -1.45
CA ALA A 171 -30.93 7.66 -1.17
C ALA A 171 -32.19 8.27 -1.81
N ARG A 172 -32.18 9.55 -2.18
CA ARG A 172 -33.38 10.26 -2.67
C ARG A 172 -33.08 11.13 -3.87
N GLN A 173 -33.92 11.01 -4.90
CA GLN A 173 -33.93 11.93 -6.02
C GLN A 173 -34.34 13.33 -5.54
N GLY A 174 -33.54 14.32 -5.88
CA GLY A 174 -33.72 15.71 -5.49
C GLY A 174 -32.78 16.63 -6.26
N PRO A 175 -32.76 17.93 -5.95
CA PRO A 175 -31.79 18.86 -6.52
C PRO A 175 -30.36 18.35 -6.29
N GLY A 176 -29.55 18.32 -7.35
CA GLY A 176 -28.19 17.81 -7.26
C GLY A 176 -28.06 16.28 -7.36
N TRP A 177 -29.16 15.52 -7.54
CA TRP A 177 -29.13 14.06 -7.61
C TRP A 177 -28.13 13.51 -8.63
N ARG A 178 -28.11 14.08 -9.84
CA ARG A 178 -27.22 13.61 -10.92
C ARG A 178 -25.75 13.79 -10.54
N GLN A 179 -25.42 14.90 -9.88
CA GLN A 179 -24.07 15.18 -9.39
C GLN A 179 -23.67 14.24 -8.25
N GLN A 180 -24.61 13.98 -7.33
CA GLN A 180 -24.40 13.01 -6.25
C GLN A 180 -24.14 11.63 -6.82
N LEU A 181 -24.94 11.20 -7.80
CA LEU A 181 -24.78 9.90 -8.44
C LEU A 181 -23.48 9.81 -9.24
N ALA A 182 -23.13 10.82 -10.03
CA ALA A 182 -21.87 10.84 -10.78
C ALA A 182 -20.63 10.83 -9.86
N SER A 183 -20.68 11.55 -8.74
CA SER A 183 -19.60 11.55 -7.73
C SER A 183 -19.51 10.21 -6.99
N ALA A 184 -20.64 9.66 -6.56
CA ALA A 184 -20.67 8.35 -5.92
C ALA A 184 -20.15 7.25 -6.87
N TRP A 185 -20.54 7.29 -8.14
CA TRP A 185 -20.10 6.33 -9.15
C TRP A 185 -18.59 6.40 -9.42
N SER A 186 -17.99 7.59 -9.43
CA SER A 186 -16.53 7.72 -9.59
C SER A 186 -15.75 7.26 -8.35
N LEU A 187 -16.35 7.35 -7.16
CA LEU A 187 -15.78 6.85 -5.92
C LEU A 187 -15.87 5.32 -5.82
N LEU A 188 -17.01 4.73 -6.21
CA LEU A 188 -17.22 3.27 -6.21
C LEU A 188 -16.24 2.51 -7.12
N GLN A 189 -15.76 3.15 -8.19
CA GLN A 189 -14.75 2.60 -9.11
C GLN A 189 -13.31 2.62 -8.56
N GLN A 190 -13.15 2.89 -7.26
CA GLN A 190 -11.85 2.94 -6.58
C GLN A 190 -11.86 1.96 -5.42
N GLU A 191 -11.07 0.91 -5.55
CA GLU A 191 -11.08 -0.25 -4.65
C GLU A 191 -10.85 0.17 -3.19
N GLU A 192 -9.81 0.99 -2.96
CA GLU A 192 -9.47 1.52 -1.64
C GLU A 192 -10.61 2.33 -1.01
N TYR A 193 -11.35 3.12 -1.79
CA TYR A 193 -12.49 3.89 -1.29
C TYR A 193 -13.61 2.97 -0.79
N VAL A 194 -13.91 1.91 -1.55
CA VAL A 194 -14.96 0.94 -1.19
C VAL A 194 -14.59 0.23 0.12
N TYR A 195 -13.34 -0.22 0.26
CA TYR A 195 -12.84 -0.80 1.51
C TYR A 195 -12.94 0.18 2.69
N PHE A 196 -12.50 1.43 2.51
CA PHE A 196 -12.51 2.46 3.55
C PHE A 196 -13.90 3.03 3.86
N SER A 197 -14.90 2.73 3.05
CA SER A 197 -16.28 3.13 3.30
C SER A 197 -17.09 2.02 3.98
N LEU A 198 -16.79 0.74 3.71
CA LEU A 198 -17.58 -0.38 4.19
C LEU A 198 -17.00 -1.11 5.42
N LEU A 199 -15.67 -1.11 5.60
CA LEU A 199 -15.01 -1.88 6.64
C LEU A 199 -14.58 -1.12 7.93
N PRO A 200 -14.58 0.22 8.04
CA PRO A 200 -14.09 0.88 9.26
C PRO A 200 -14.83 0.50 10.54
N ASP A 201 -16.14 0.27 10.47
CA ASP A 201 -16.96 -0.13 11.64
C ASP A 201 -16.68 -1.57 12.08
N LEU A 202 -16.06 -2.37 11.21
CA LEU A 202 -15.74 -3.77 11.46
C LEU A 202 -14.29 -3.96 11.91
N SER A 203 -13.38 -3.02 11.60
CA SER A 203 -11.98 -3.15 11.99
C SER A 203 -11.30 -1.82 12.26
N ARG A 204 -10.68 -1.71 13.44
CA ARG A 204 -9.84 -0.57 13.85
C ARG A 204 -8.58 -0.37 13.00
N HIS A 205 -8.23 -1.38 12.19
CA HIS A 205 -7.07 -1.40 11.30
C HIS A 205 -7.38 -0.89 9.89
N ILE A 206 -8.63 -0.48 9.63
CA ILE A 206 -9.04 0.18 8.39
C ILE A 206 -9.29 1.67 8.66
N LEU A 207 -8.87 2.52 7.74
CA LEU A 207 -8.98 3.97 7.85
C LEU A 207 -10.37 4.43 7.36
N PRO A 208 -11.16 5.20 8.15
CA PRO A 208 -12.44 5.69 7.68
C PRO A 208 -12.28 6.84 6.67
N VAL A 209 -13.19 6.89 5.69
CA VAL A 209 -13.36 8.07 4.82
C VAL A 209 -13.99 9.21 5.63
N LEU A 210 -13.33 10.37 5.62
CA LEU A 210 -13.79 11.59 6.31
C LEU A 210 -14.79 12.39 5.47
N GLY A 211 -14.78 12.21 4.16
CA GLY A 211 -15.65 12.87 3.19
C GLY A 211 -15.07 12.84 1.78
N SER A 212 -15.77 13.40 0.81
CA SER A 212 -15.33 13.46 -0.58
C SER A 212 -15.69 14.78 -1.27
N CYS A 213 -15.00 15.05 -2.38
CA CYS A 213 -15.40 16.02 -3.38
C CYS A 213 -15.17 15.40 -4.77
N GLY A 214 -16.25 15.03 -5.45
CA GLY A 214 -16.18 14.28 -6.70
C GLY A 214 -15.47 12.94 -6.48
N HIS A 215 -14.49 12.65 -7.33
CA HIS A 215 -13.67 11.43 -7.27
C HIS A 215 -12.60 11.43 -6.18
N PHE A 216 -12.32 12.58 -5.56
CA PHE A 216 -11.38 12.66 -4.45
C PHE A 216 -12.09 12.38 -3.12
N TYR A 217 -11.51 11.52 -2.30
CA TYR A 217 -11.93 11.28 -0.92
C TYR A 217 -10.82 11.65 0.07
N ALA A 218 -11.19 12.06 1.27
CA ALA A 218 -10.28 12.43 2.34
C ALA A 218 -10.20 11.35 3.40
N VAL A 219 -8.99 11.10 3.89
CA VAL A 219 -8.71 10.27 5.06
C VAL A 219 -7.75 10.98 6.01
N GLU A 220 -7.62 10.51 7.25
CA GLU A 220 -6.63 11.05 8.19
C GLU A 220 -5.20 10.86 7.68
N TYR A 221 -4.35 11.87 7.86
CA TYR A 221 -2.91 11.69 7.65
C TYR A 221 -2.28 10.99 8.85
N LEU A 222 -1.80 9.77 8.64
CA LEU A 222 -1.11 8.96 9.65
C LEU A 222 0.38 8.80 9.32
N ALA A 223 1.17 8.40 10.31
CA ALA A 223 2.61 8.18 10.17
C ALA A 223 2.86 6.88 9.38
N ALA A 224 2.99 7.00 8.06
CA ALA A 224 3.22 5.88 7.15
C ALA A 224 4.59 5.24 7.37
N GLY A 225 4.69 3.93 7.12
CA GLY A 225 5.96 3.24 7.12
C GLY A 225 6.80 3.57 5.89
N SER A 226 8.11 3.31 5.99
CA SER A 226 9.07 3.41 4.89
C SER A 226 10.33 2.61 5.21
N PRO A 227 10.96 1.95 4.23
CA PRO A 227 12.27 1.31 4.40
C PRO A 227 13.39 2.32 4.71
N HIS A 228 13.15 3.62 4.50
CA HIS A 228 14.09 4.68 4.88
C HIS A 228 14.08 4.98 6.39
N HIS A 229 13.05 4.56 7.12
CA HIS A 229 13.03 4.65 8.57
C HIS A 229 13.79 3.47 9.18
N LYS A 230 14.67 3.75 10.14
CA LYS A 230 15.44 2.72 10.86
C LYS A 230 14.53 1.63 11.45
N ALA A 231 13.40 2.06 12.02
CA ALA A 231 12.39 1.18 12.61
C ALA A 231 11.19 0.90 11.68
N LEU A 232 11.34 1.07 10.36
CA LEU A 232 10.26 1.06 9.36
C LEU A 232 9.17 2.13 9.53
N PHE A 233 8.96 2.66 10.73
CA PHE A 233 8.03 3.74 11.01
C PHE A 233 8.77 4.95 11.62
N PRO A 234 8.24 6.17 11.46
CA PRO A 234 8.82 7.38 12.04
C PRO A 234 8.61 7.39 13.56
N LEU A 235 9.56 6.80 14.28
CA LEU A 235 9.56 6.69 15.73
C LEU A 235 10.72 7.49 16.32
N ASP A 236 10.50 8.04 17.51
CA ASP A 236 11.58 8.64 18.30
C ASP A 236 12.54 7.55 18.79
N ASP A 237 13.83 7.88 18.89
CA ASP A 237 14.85 6.94 19.39
C ASP A 237 14.56 6.51 20.84
N ALA A 238 14.01 7.43 21.65
CA ALA A 238 13.59 7.16 23.02
C ALA A 238 12.36 6.22 23.01
N GLY A 239 12.46 5.06 23.69
CA GLY A 239 11.38 4.08 23.74
C GLY A 239 11.15 3.32 22.43
N GLN A 240 12.00 3.47 21.41
CA GLN A 240 11.81 2.83 20.09
C GLN A 240 11.58 1.32 20.18
N ALA A 241 12.27 0.62 21.09
CA ALA A 241 12.11 -0.83 21.27
C ALA A 241 10.72 -1.21 21.82
N GLN A 242 10.17 -0.40 22.73
CA GLN A 242 8.81 -0.59 23.24
C GLN A 242 7.79 -0.30 22.14
N ALA A 243 7.97 0.81 21.42
CA ALA A 243 7.11 1.17 20.28
C ALA A 243 7.09 0.07 19.22
N ILE A 244 8.25 -0.45 18.79
CA ILE A 244 8.33 -1.58 17.84
C ILE A 244 7.57 -2.80 18.35
N SER A 245 7.69 -3.12 19.65
CA SER A 245 6.99 -4.27 20.22
C SER A 245 5.47 -4.07 20.28
N HIS A 246 5.01 -2.87 20.60
CA HIS A 246 3.58 -2.51 20.51
C HIS A 246 3.04 -2.55 19.08
N ILE A 247 3.79 -2.00 18.12
CA ILE A 247 3.44 -2.02 16.70
C ILE A 247 3.39 -3.47 16.18
N ALA A 248 4.36 -4.31 16.52
CA ALA A 248 4.37 -5.72 16.14
C ALA A 248 3.17 -6.48 16.73
N LEU A 249 2.80 -6.22 17.99
CA LEU A 249 1.56 -6.77 18.55
C LEU A 249 0.31 -6.27 17.80
N SER A 250 0.28 -5.00 17.39
CA SER A 250 -0.82 -4.46 16.59
C SER A 250 -0.88 -5.07 15.18
N PHE A 251 0.25 -5.47 14.58
CA PHE A 251 0.26 -6.21 13.32
C PHE A 251 -0.33 -7.61 13.49
N LEU A 252 -0.01 -8.32 14.59
CA LEU A 252 -0.63 -9.61 14.90
C LEU A 252 -2.14 -9.45 15.11
N ASP A 253 -2.56 -8.42 15.83
CA ASP A 253 -3.98 -8.10 16.02
C ASP A 253 -4.69 -7.86 14.68
N MET A 254 -4.09 -7.05 13.80
CA MET A 254 -4.60 -6.80 12.45
C MET A 254 -4.76 -8.09 11.64
N VAL A 255 -3.75 -8.97 11.66
CA VAL A 255 -3.81 -10.26 10.95
C VAL A 255 -4.97 -11.10 11.47
N SER A 256 -5.14 -11.20 12.79
CA SER A 256 -6.24 -11.94 13.39
C SER A 256 -7.60 -11.43 12.94
N HIS A 257 -7.77 -10.10 12.95
CA HIS A 257 -9.00 -9.44 12.53
C HIS A 257 -9.27 -9.62 11.03
N PHE A 258 -8.26 -9.45 10.17
CA PHE A 258 -8.43 -9.63 8.72
C PHE A 258 -8.68 -11.08 8.32
N ASP A 259 -8.21 -12.04 9.12
CA ASP A 259 -8.46 -13.45 8.88
C ASP A 259 -9.86 -13.91 9.33
N SER A 260 -10.49 -13.22 10.29
CA SER A 260 -11.62 -13.80 11.05
C SER A 260 -12.84 -12.89 11.28
N ASP A 261 -12.71 -11.58 11.20
CA ASP A 261 -13.81 -10.66 11.58
C ASP A 261 -14.83 -10.45 10.47
N PHE A 262 -14.44 -10.71 9.22
CA PHE A 262 -15.29 -10.58 8.04
C PHE A 262 -15.90 -11.93 7.67
N SER A 263 -16.96 -11.93 6.84
CA SER A 263 -17.58 -13.15 6.32
C SER A 263 -16.61 -14.02 5.52
N HIS A 264 -15.59 -13.41 4.93
CA HIS A 264 -14.49 -14.05 4.24
C HIS A 264 -13.17 -13.45 4.71
N ARG A 265 -12.10 -14.24 4.75
CA ARG A 265 -10.73 -13.74 4.98
C ARG A 265 -10.38 -12.65 3.98
N LEU A 266 -9.80 -11.56 4.47
CA LEU A 266 -9.18 -10.50 3.66
C LEU A 266 -7.68 -10.78 3.49
N HIS A 267 -7.26 -11.11 2.27
CA HIS A 267 -5.87 -11.41 1.93
C HIS A 267 -5.07 -10.15 1.65
N LEU A 268 -3.89 -10.04 2.26
CA LEU A 268 -2.90 -9.02 1.96
C LEU A 268 -1.87 -9.57 0.97
N CYS A 269 -1.83 -8.98 -0.23
CA CYS A 269 -0.96 -9.45 -1.32
C CYS A 269 0.15 -8.48 -1.69
N ASP A 270 0.18 -7.23 -1.24
CA ASP A 270 1.32 -6.33 -1.45
C ASP A 270 1.74 -5.73 -0.11
N VAL A 271 2.48 -6.51 0.68
CA VAL A 271 2.87 -6.10 2.03
C VAL A 271 4.22 -5.40 1.96
N LYS A 272 4.18 -4.10 2.23
CA LYS A 272 5.36 -3.25 2.39
C LYS A 272 5.09 -2.18 3.44
N PRO A 273 6.13 -1.67 4.13
CA PRO A 273 5.96 -0.67 5.19
C PRO A 273 5.10 0.53 4.77
N GLU A 274 5.23 0.97 3.52
CA GLU A 274 4.53 2.13 2.94
C GLU A 274 3.01 1.95 2.85
N ASN A 275 2.52 0.71 2.85
CA ASN A 275 1.08 0.41 2.80
C ASN A 275 0.41 0.47 4.17
N PHE A 276 1.20 0.66 5.24
CA PHE A 276 0.72 0.77 6.61
C PHE A 276 1.11 2.10 7.22
N ALA A 277 0.31 2.54 8.19
CA ALA A 277 0.65 3.64 9.06
C ALA A 277 0.38 3.28 10.52
N ILE A 278 0.92 4.08 11.43
CA ILE A 278 0.68 3.96 12.87
C ILE A 278 -0.08 5.17 13.40
N LYS A 279 -1.05 4.91 14.29
CA LYS A 279 -1.69 5.92 15.12
C LYS A 279 -0.77 6.29 16.30
N ARG A 280 -1.15 7.33 17.05
CA ARG A 280 -0.40 7.80 18.25
C ARG A 280 -0.30 6.73 19.35
N ASP A 281 -1.25 5.82 19.42
CA ASP A 281 -1.29 4.69 20.36
C ASP A 281 -0.61 3.43 19.81
N PHE A 282 0.17 3.56 18.73
CA PHE A 282 0.84 2.47 18.00
C PHE A 282 -0.10 1.48 17.29
N THR A 283 -1.40 1.76 17.19
CA THR A 283 -2.31 0.96 16.36
C THR A 283 -1.90 1.07 14.90
N VAL A 284 -1.63 -0.07 14.27
CA VAL A 284 -1.36 -0.21 12.85
C VAL A 284 -2.65 -0.06 12.06
N VAL A 285 -2.60 0.67 10.96
CA VAL A 285 -3.71 0.87 10.02
C VAL A 285 -3.22 0.57 8.62
N ALA A 286 -3.97 -0.22 7.85
CA ALA A 286 -3.75 -0.36 6.42
C ALA A 286 -4.23 0.92 5.72
N ILE A 287 -3.28 1.68 5.18
CA ILE A 287 -3.54 2.93 4.46
C ILE A 287 -3.53 2.74 2.94
N ASP A 288 -3.13 1.55 2.49
CA ASP A 288 -3.18 1.11 1.11
C ASP A 288 -3.73 -0.33 1.07
N VAL A 289 -4.89 -0.50 0.45
CA VAL A 289 -5.60 -1.78 0.36
C VAL A 289 -6.04 -2.09 -1.07
N ASP A 290 -5.41 -1.46 -2.06
CA ASP A 290 -5.68 -1.72 -3.48
C ASP A 290 -5.35 -3.16 -3.89
N MET A 291 -4.37 -3.76 -3.23
CA MET A 291 -3.93 -5.16 -3.40
C MET A 291 -4.38 -6.06 -2.24
N ALA A 292 -5.54 -5.74 -1.64
CA ALA A 292 -6.21 -6.60 -0.67
C ALA A 292 -7.48 -7.22 -1.29
N PHE A 293 -7.72 -8.52 -1.03
CA PHE A 293 -8.82 -9.25 -1.68
C PHE A 293 -9.51 -10.19 -0.70
N PHE A 294 -10.84 -10.19 -0.69
CA PHE A 294 -11.58 -11.23 0.01
C PHE A 294 -11.42 -12.60 -0.68
N GLU A 295 -11.53 -13.68 0.10
CA GLU A 295 -11.33 -15.06 -0.36
C GLU A 295 -11.97 -15.39 -1.73
N PRO A 296 -13.24 -15.04 -2.04
CA PRO A 296 -13.82 -15.38 -3.34
C PRO A 296 -13.04 -14.76 -4.52
N LYS A 297 -12.73 -13.46 -4.44
CA LYS A 297 -11.93 -12.77 -5.47
C LYS A 297 -10.49 -13.29 -5.51
N MET A 298 -9.90 -13.59 -4.35
CA MET A 298 -8.55 -14.16 -4.29
C MET A 298 -8.46 -15.47 -5.07
N ARG A 299 -9.47 -16.34 -4.94
CA ARG A 299 -9.53 -17.60 -5.69
C ARG A 299 -9.58 -17.38 -7.19
N GLU A 300 -10.40 -16.44 -7.66
CA GLU A 300 -10.49 -16.05 -9.08
C GLU A 300 -9.16 -15.51 -9.61
N ILE A 301 -8.45 -14.70 -8.82
CA ILE A 301 -7.14 -14.15 -9.20
C ILE A 301 -6.07 -15.24 -9.32
N LEU A 302 -6.04 -16.20 -8.37
CA LEU A 302 -5.04 -17.27 -8.35
C LEU A 302 -5.25 -18.34 -9.42
N GLU A 303 -6.48 -18.59 -9.86
CA GLU A 303 -6.79 -19.59 -10.90
C GLU A 303 -6.31 -19.13 -12.29
N GLN A 304 -5.05 -19.40 -12.60
CA GLN A 304 -4.40 -19.09 -13.89
C GLN A 304 -3.79 -20.36 -14.52
N ASN A 305 -3.39 -20.28 -15.79
CA ASN A 305 -2.57 -21.31 -16.42
C ASN A 305 -1.12 -21.17 -15.96
N CYS A 306 -0.39 -22.29 -15.83
CA CYS A 306 0.98 -22.29 -15.33
C CYS A 306 1.86 -23.37 -15.95
N THR A 307 3.17 -23.10 -15.92
CA THR A 307 4.24 -24.04 -16.25
C THR A 307 5.10 -24.39 -15.04
N GLY A 308 5.08 -23.55 -14.01
CA GLY A 308 5.72 -23.77 -12.71
C GLY A 308 5.03 -22.99 -11.59
N ASP A 309 5.50 -23.17 -10.35
CA ASP A 309 4.90 -22.53 -9.16
C ASP A 309 5.06 -21.00 -9.20
N GLU A 310 6.11 -20.49 -9.84
CA GLU A 310 6.39 -19.06 -9.99
C GLU A 310 5.33 -18.30 -10.79
N ASP A 311 4.67 -18.97 -11.75
CA ASP A 311 3.55 -18.42 -12.51
C ASP A 311 2.30 -18.23 -11.64
N CYS A 312 2.26 -18.92 -10.49
CA CYS A 312 1.16 -18.91 -9.54
C CYS A 312 1.34 -17.90 -8.39
N ASN A 313 2.25 -16.95 -8.56
CA ASN A 313 2.50 -15.88 -7.61
C ASN A 313 1.76 -14.61 -8.03
N PHE A 314 0.88 -14.13 -7.16
CA PHE A 314 0.28 -12.82 -7.27
C PHE A 314 0.83 -11.93 -6.16
N PHE A 315 1.91 -11.20 -6.47
CA PHE A 315 2.68 -10.44 -5.50
C PHE A 315 3.09 -11.32 -4.31
N ASP A 316 2.63 -11.05 -3.09
CA ASP A 316 2.92 -11.82 -1.87
C ASP A 316 1.87 -12.91 -1.58
N CYS A 317 0.93 -13.15 -2.48
CA CYS A 317 -0.06 -14.22 -2.40
C CYS A 317 0.31 -15.36 -3.37
N PHE A 318 0.64 -16.52 -2.83
CA PHE A 318 1.16 -17.65 -3.61
C PHE A 318 0.14 -18.78 -3.67
N SER A 319 0.07 -19.47 -4.80
CA SER A 319 -0.55 -20.81 -4.90
C SER A 319 0.46 -21.82 -5.47
N LYS A 320 -0.01 -22.98 -5.93
CA LYS A 320 0.83 -24.06 -6.48
C LYS A 320 0.33 -24.48 -7.84
N CYS A 321 1.26 -24.77 -8.75
CA CYS A 321 0.95 -25.25 -10.08
C CYS A 321 0.72 -26.76 -10.06
N ASP A 322 -0.46 -27.21 -10.51
CA ASP A 322 -0.65 -28.61 -10.85
C ASP A 322 -0.14 -28.85 -12.28
N LEU A 323 1.09 -29.33 -12.38
CA LEU A 323 1.76 -29.63 -13.65
C LEU A 323 1.04 -30.70 -14.49
N ARG A 324 0.11 -31.47 -13.92
CA ARG A 324 -0.67 -32.47 -14.67
C ARG A 324 -1.74 -31.80 -15.52
N VAL A 325 -2.27 -30.67 -15.07
CA VAL A 325 -3.34 -29.92 -15.75
C VAL A 325 -2.90 -28.54 -16.21
N HIS A 326 -1.67 -28.13 -15.89
CA HIS A 326 -1.10 -26.81 -16.19
C HIS A 326 -1.95 -25.65 -15.63
N LYS A 327 -2.49 -25.83 -14.42
CA LYS A 327 -3.30 -24.81 -13.73
C LYS A 327 -2.84 -24.57 -12.30
N CYS A 328 -2.86 -23.31 -11.90
CA CYS A 328 -2.65 -22.89 -10.52
C CYS A 328 -3.84 -23.29 -9.65
N GLY A 329 -3.56 -23.67 -8.41
CA GLY A 329 -4.58 -23.90 -7.41
C GLY A 329 -5.28 -22.59 -7.00
N ALA A 330 -6.59 -22.65 -6.82
CA ALA A 330 -7.38 -21.51 -6.36
C ALA A 330 -7.04 -21.04 -4.94
N GLN A 331 -6.48 -21.94 -4.13
CA GLN A 331 -6.26 -21.69 -2.72
C GLN A 331 -4.84 -21.15 -2.48
N ARG A 332 -4.77 -20.02 -1.78
CA ARG A 332 -3.51 -19.45 -1.31
C ARG A 332 -2.81 -20.41 -0.34
N VAL A 333 -1.52 -20.68 -0.56
CA VAL A 333 -0.73 -21.60 0.29
C VAL A 333 -0.03 -20.92 1.45
N ASN A 334 0.33 -19.65 1.31
CA ASN A 334 0.83 -18.83 2.42
C ASN A 334 -0.30 -18.04 3.08
N SER A 335 -0.03 -17.45 4.24
CA SER A 335 -1.00 -16.67 5.03
C SER A 335 -0.54 -15.23 5.24
N ASN A 336 -1.49 -14.38 5.63
CA ASN A 336 -1.23 -12.99 6.00
C ASN A 336 -0.12 -12.89 7.07
N LEU A 337 -0.18 -13.75 8.09
CA LEU A 337 0.84 -13.80 9.15
C LEU A 337 2.25 -14.02 8.59
N GLN A 338 2.40 -14.96 7.66
CA GLN A 338 3.71 -15.30 7.09
C GLN A 338 4.28 -14.15 6.28
N VAL A 339 3.44 -13.47 5.52
CA VAL A 339 3.87 -12.31 4.73
C VAL A 339 4.24 -11.14 5.65
N ILE A 340 3.46 -10.86 6.70
CA ILE A 340 3.83 -9.85 7.71
C ILE A 340 5.16 -10.21 8.38
N CYS A 341 5.36 -11.48 8.71
CA CYS A 341 6.63 -11.94 9.27
C CYS A 341 7.80 -11.73 8.31
N ASP A 342 7.62 -12.06 7.02
CA ASP A 342 8.65 -11.94 6.00
C ASP A 342 9.00 -10.49 5.67
N LYS A 343 7.98 -9.65 5.46
CA LYS A 343 8.13 -8.30 4.92
C LYS A 343 8.31 -7.22 5.98
N ILE A 344 7.82 -7.45 7.20
CA ILE A 344 7.85 -6.47 8.29
C ILE A 344 8.72 -6.98 9.45
N PHE A 345 8.36 -8.12 10.06
CA PHE A 345 9.00 -8.52 11.33
C PHE A 345 10.45 -8.97 11.15
N ARG A 346 10.80 -9.58 10.01
CA ARG A 346 12.20 -9.90 9.70
C ARG A 346 13.06 -8.65 9.76
N HIS A 347 12.61 -7.48 9.32
CA HIS A 347 13.43 -6.26 9.38
C HIS A 347 13.76 -5.88 10.83
N TRP A 348 12.79 -5.94 11.74
CA TRP A 348 13.00 -5.60 13.15
C TRP A 348 13.78 -6.64 13.95
N PHE A 349 13.53 -7.93 13.69
CA PHE A 349 13.97 -9.01 14.58
C PHE A 349 15.00 -9.96 13.96
N SER A 350 15.42 -9.77 12.70
CA SER A 350 16.54 -10.52 12.10
C SER A 350 17.90 -9.97 12.51
N SER A 351 18.01 -8.65 12.65
CA SER A 351 19.24 -7.99 13.06
C SER A 351 19.18 -7.70 14.56
N THR A 352 20.30 -7.91 15.22
CA THR A 352 20.45 -7.74 16.66
C THR A 352 20.56 -6.26 17.06
N HIS A 353 19.75 -5.38 16.47
CA HIS A 353 19.53 -3.99 16.91
C HIS A 353 18.72 -4.00 18.21
N ARG A 354 19.43 -4.35 19.29
CA ARG A 354 18.87 -4.83 20.54
C ARG A 354 18.88 -3.71 21.56
N SER A 355 17.73 -3.47 22.18
CA SER A 355 17.76 -2.90 23.51
C SER A 355 18.51 -3.87 24.42
N PRO A 356 19.59 -3.44 25.11
CA PRO A 356 20.32 -4.29 26.05
C PRO A 356 19.46 -4.71 27.25
N ALA A 357 18.33 -4.01 27.47
CA ALA A 357 17.34 -4.34 28.49
C ALA A 357 16.64 -5.68 28.25
N VAL A 358 16.57 -6.15 26.99
CA VAL A 358 15.93 -7.43 26.69
C VAL A 358 16.96 -8.56 26.80
N SER A 359 16.62 -9.63 27.51
CA SER A 359 17.45 -10.80 27.73
C SER A 359 17.84 -11.48 26.42
N LEU A 360 19.07 -12.01 26.37
CA LEU A 360 19.59 -12.67 25.16
C LEU A 360 18.72 -13.86 24.74
N GLN A 361 18.25 -14.64 25.70
CA GLN A 361 17.40 -15.80 25.45
C GLN A 361 16.09 -15.39 24.77
N LEU A 362 15.39 -14.40 25.31
CA LEU A 362 14.12 -13.95 24.76
C LEU A 362 14.28 -13.39 23.34
N ARG A 363 15.36 -12.63 23.10
CA ARG A 363 15.69 -12.12 21.76
C ARG A 363 15.94 -13.23 20.74
N LEU A 364 16.67 -14.28 21.12
CA LEU A 364 16.93 -15.42 20.24
C LEU A 364 15.66 -16.21 19.94
N GLN A 365 14.80 -16.40 20.95
CA GLN A 365 13.50 -17.05 20.77
C GLN A 365 12.59 -16.26 19.82
N LEU A 366 12.54 -14.93 19.97
CA LEU A 366 11.78 -14.06 19.07
C LEU A 366 12.30 -14.10 17.63
N GLN A 367 13.61 -14.00 17.45
CA GLN A 367 14.25 -14.14 16.14
C GLN A 367 13.92 -15.49 15.47
N GLN A 368 14.02 -16.59 16.23
CA GLN A 368 13.70 -17.92 15.73
C GLN A 368 12.21 -18.05 15.36
N ALA A 369 11.31 -17.52 16.20
CA ALA A 369 9.88 -17.54 15.94
C ALA A 369 9.50 -16.73 14.68
N VAL A 370 10.15 -15.56 14.46
CA VAL A 370 9.95 -14.77 13.25
C VAL A 370 10.47 -15.50 12.01
N GLN A 371 11.60 -16.18 12.11
CA GLN A 371 12.14 -16.98 11.00
C GLN A 371 11.25 -18.16 10.64
N GLU A 372 10.79 -18.91 11.65
CA GLU A 372 9.83 -20.00 11.54
C GLU A 372 8.54 -19.51 10.85
N CYS A 373 7.98 -18.40 11.34
CA CYS A 373 6.80 -17.75 10.76
C CYS A 373 6.97 -17.46 9.26
N ALA A 374 8.07 -16.82 8.87
CA ALA A 374 8.25 -16.37 7.50
C ALA A 374 8.65 -17.50 6.51
N GLN A 375 9.10 -18.68 6.96
CA GLN A 375 9.54 -19.77 6.07
C GLN A 375 8.41 -20.73 5.62
N HIS A 376 7.29 -20.78 6.34
CA HIS A 376 6.32 -21.89 6.26
C HIS A 376 5.46 -21.98 4.96
N GLY A 377 5.94 -21.53 3.80
CA GLY A 377 5.18 -21.55 2.53
C GLY A 377 5.31 -22.83 1.68
N GLY A 378 6.10 -23.81 2.10
CA GLY A 378 6.60 -24.85 1.19
C GLY A 378 5.89 -26.20 1.17
N SER A 379 5.31 -26.68 2.26
CA SER A 379 4.82 -28.07 2.32
C SER A 379 3.86 -28.30 3.50
N SER A 380 2.81 -29.08 3.25
CA SER A 380 1.82 -29.64 4.19
C SER A 380 0.53 -28.84 4.43
N GLY A 381 -0.60 -29.54 4.27
CA GLY A 381 -1.94 -29.11 4.65
C GLY A 381 -2.13 -28.89 6.17
N ASN A 382 -1.08 -29.08 6.97
CA ASN A 382 -1.04 -28.72 8.40
C ASN A 382 -0.64 -27.24 8.62
N SER A 383 -0.60 -26.43 7.56
CA SER A 383 -0.25 -25.00 7.59
C SER A 383 -1.07 -24.20 8.61
N TRP A 384 -2.36 -24.50 8.79
CA TRP A 384 -3.23 -23.71 9.66
C TRP A 384 -2.91 -23.87 11.14
N THR A 385 -2.73 -25.12 11.61
CA THR A 385 -2.35 -25.39 12.99
C THR A 385 -0.96 -24.87 13.31
N ALA A 386 -0.03 -24.99 12.35
CA ALA A 386 1.32 -24.45 12.48
C ALA A 386 1.30 -22.92 12.58
N SER A 387 0.57 -22.24 11.68
CA SER A 387 0.38 -20.79 11.68
C SER A 387 -0.22 -20.29 12.99
N SER A 388 -1.27 -20.95 13.50
CA SER A 388 -1.88 -20.62 14.79
C SER A 388 -0.90 -20.77 15.96
N SER A 389 -0.09 -21.83 15.97
CA SER A 389 0.89 -22.05 17.04
C SER A 389 1.99 -20.98 17.06
N VAL A 390 2.48 -20.60 15.88
CA VAL A 390 3.50 -19.55 15.71
C VAL A 390 2.92 -18.17 16.05
N PHE A 391 1.66 -17.91 15.71
CA PHE A 391 0.97 -16.66 16.07
C PHE A 391 1.01 -16.43 17.59
N TRP A 392 0.56 -17.40 18.37
CA TRP A 392 0.52 -17.29 19.83
C TRP A 392 1.91 -17.24 20.44
N LYS A 393 2.88 -17.97 19.87
CA LYS A 393 4.29 -17.91 20.26
C LYS A 393 4.87 -16.49 20.06
N LEU A 394 4.66 -15.87 18.90
CA LEU A 394 5.09 -14.50 18.62
C LEU A 394 4.43 -13.51 19.58
N ARG A 395 3.11 -13.60 19.79
CA ARG A 395 2.37 -12.73 20.71
C ARG A 395 2.93 -12.82 22.13
N TRP A 396 3.16 -14.04 22.63
CA TRP A 396 3.73 -14.27 23.96
C TRP A 396 5.15 -13.70 24.08
N LEU A 397 6.02 -13.94 23.08
CA LEU A 397 7.40 -13.43 23.08
C LEU A 397 7.46 -11.89 23.04
N LEU A 398 6.57 -11.26 22.27
CA LEU A 398 6.47 -9.79 22.20
C LEU A 398 5.96 -9.19 23.51
N GLN A 399 4.98 -9.83 24.17
CA GLN A 399 4.51 -9.42 25.49
C GLN A 399 5.59 -9.58 26.57
N ALA A 400 6.34 -10.67 26.55
CA ALA A 400 7.50 -10.85 27.43
C ALA A 400 8.58 -9.79 27.17
N THR A 401 8.79 -9.43 25.90
CA THR A 401 9.77 -8.40 25.51
C THR A 401 9.37 -7.03 26.07
N LEU A 402 8.08 -6.68 25.96
CA LEU A 402 7.54 -5.46 26.55
C LEU A 402 7.70 -5.43 28.07
N LYS A 403 7.48 -6.56 28.75
CA LYS A 403 7.64 -6.66 30.19
C LYS A 403 9.09 -6.36 30.63
N GLU A 404 10.08 -6.97 29.98
CA GLU A 404 11.50 -6.71 30.28
C GLU A 404 11.88 -5.25 29.98
N LEU A 405 11.36 -4.66 28.90
CA LEU A 405 11.59 -3.25 28.56
C LEU A 405 10.99 -2.29 29.59
N GLN A 406 9.80 -2.59 30.13
CA GLN A 406 9.15 -1.78 31.15
C GLN A 406 9.81 -1.91 32.52
N GLU A 407 10.35 -3.09 32.85
CA GLU A 407 11.10 -3.32 34.08
C GLU A 407 12.44 -2.58 34.08
N ALA A 408 13.07 -2.37 32.92
CA ALA A 408 14.32 -1.62 32.81
C ALA A 408 14.16 -0.09 32.87
N GLU A 409 12.93 0.43 32.75
CA GLU A 409 12.61 1.86 32.91
C GLU A 409 12.25 2.24 34.35
N LYS A 410 11.96 1.25 35.20
CA LYS A 410 11.72 1.42 36.64
C LYS A 410 13.04 1.38 37.39
#